data_AF-A0A7W7ZTH9-F1
#
_entry.id   AF-A0A7W7ZTH9-F1
#
_cell.length_a   1.000
_cell.length_b   1.000
_cell.length_c   1.000
_cell.angle_alpha   90.00
_cell.angle_beta   90.00
_cell.angle_gamma   90.00
#
_symmetry.space_group_name_H-M   'P 1'
#
loop_
_entity.id
_entity.type
_entity.pdbx_description
1 polymer ?
#
loop_
_entity_poly.entity_id
_entity_poly.type
_entity_poly.pdbx_seq_one_letter_code
_entity_poly.pdbx_strand_id
1 'polypeptide(L)' 'MGDASNGAEFAPGDLLFFKRGVVHALPSILEGPVVFFSVDTPWRNPTDIIFVNPEDGTPESFIRGKS' A
#
# COMPACT_ATOMS: atom_id res chain seq x y z
N MET A 1 13.75 -7.86 -4.99
CA MET A 1 12.38 -7.33 -4.82
C MET A 1 11.60 -8.42 -4.10
N GLY A 2 11.01 -8.14 -2.94
CA GLY A 2 10.43 -9.19 -2.09
C GLY A 2 11.45 -9.98 -1.27
N ASP A 3 12.59 -9.39 -0.89
CA ASP A 3 13.41 -9.99 0.16
C ASP A 3 12.74 -9.68 1.49
N ALA A 4 12.29 -10.70 2.22
CA ALA A 4 11.65 -10.54 3.52
C ALA A 4 12.50 -9.71 4.50
N SER A 5 13.82 -9.63 4.25
CA SER A 5 14.76 -8.81 5.01
C SER A 5 14.50 -7.29 4.93
N ASN A 6 13.70 -6.81 3.95
CA ASN A 6 13.35 -5.40 3.83
C ASN A 6 12.05 -5.02 4.54
N GLY A 7 11.36 -6.03 5.10
CA GLY A 7 10.19 -5.83 5.93
C GLY A 7 10.58 -5.29 7.30
N ALA A 8 9.74 -4.41 7.83
CA ALA A 8 9.80 -3.97 9.21
C ALA A 8 8.41 -4.15 9.84
N GLU A 9 8.38 -4.49 11.11
CA GLU A 9 7.14 -4.46 11.89
C GLU A 9 6.68 -3.00 12.03
N PHE A 10 5.38 -2.79 11.96
CA PHE A 10 4.74 -1.51 12.21
C PHE A 10 3.47 -1.77 13.03
N ALA A 11 3.16 -0.85 13.93
CA ALA A 11 2.07 -0.98 14.87
C ALA A 11 1.13 0.24 14.83
N PRO A 12 -0.04 0.17 15.50
CA PRO A 12 -0.91 1.33 15.63
C PRO A 12 -0.18 2.54 16.23
N GLY A 13 -0.21 3.67 15.52
CA GLY A 13 0.49 4.89 15.89
C GLY A 13 1.75 5.17 15.07
N ASP A 14 2.27 4.18 14.35
CA ASP A 14 3.41 4.37 13.45
C ASP A 14 2.99 5.08 12.15
N LEU A 15 3.89 5.91 11.63
CA LEU A 15 3.72 6.60 10.35
C LEU A 15 4.65 6.01 9.30
N LEU A 16 4.07 5.43 8.25
CA LEU A 16 4.80 5.04 7.05
C LEU A 16 4.82 6.18 6.04
N PHE A 17 6.01 6.65 5.67
CA PHE A 17 6.20 7.71 4.67
C PHE A 17 6.98 7.17 3.46
N PHE A 18 6.32 7.15 2.31
CA PHE A 18 6.92 6.71 1.05
C PHE A 18 7.27 7.91 0.17
N LYS A 19 8.55 8.04 -0.19
CA LYS A 19 9.00 9.03 -1.18
C LYS A 19 8.48 8.67 -2.58
N ARG A 20 8.42 9.66 -3.48
CA ARG A 20 8.05 9.43 -4.89
C ARG A 20 8.93 8.35 -5.51
N GLY A 21 8.31 7.39 -6.19
CA GLY A 21 9.01 6.28 -6.86
C GLY A 21 9.39 5.12 -5.94
N VAL A 22 9.03 5.16 -4.65
CA VAL A 22 9.23 4.03 -3.74
C VAL A 22 8.15 2.98 -4.00
N VAL A 23 8.59 1.81 -4.46
CA VAL A 23 7.75 0.61 -4.50
C VAL A 23 7.55 0.12 -3.08
N HIS A 24 6.29 -0.09 -2.70
CA HIS A 24 5.88 -0.61 -1.39
C HIS A 24 4.79 -1.67 -1.59
N ALA A 25 4.61 -2.51 -0.57
CA ALA A 25 3.61 -3.58 -0.56
C ALA A 25 2.79 -3.53 0.72
N LEU A 26 1.62 -4.15 0.73
CA LEU A 26 0.90 -4.38 1.96
C LEU A 26 1.66 -5.39 2.82
N PRO A 27 1.86 -5.10 4.11
CA PRO A 27 2.53 -6.00 5.02
C PRO A 27 1.65 -7.22 5.34
N SER A 28 2.29 -8.31 5.78
CA SER A 28 1.55 -9.45 6.35
C SER A 28 0.88 -9.01 7.65
N ILE A 29 -0.44 -9.21 7.74
CA ILE A 29 -1.20 -8.87 8.95
C ILE A 29 -0.99 -9.99 9.97
N LEU A 30 -0.23 -9.70 11.03
CA LEU A 30 0.05 -10.65 12.11
C LEU A 30 -1.08 -10.72 13.13
N GLU A 31 -1.71 -9.57 13.41
CA GLU A 31 -2.83 -9.42 14.34
C GLU A 31 -3.88 -8.48 13.75
N GLY A 32 -5.16 -8.78 13.98
CA GLY A 32 -6.28 -8.02 13.42
C GLY A 32 -7.40 -7.75 14.43
N PRO A 33 -8.32 -6.81 14.12
CA PRO A 33 -8.40 -6.03 12.88
C PRO A 33 -7.44 -4.83 12.85
N VAL A 34 -6.93 -4.50 11.66
CA VAL A 34 -6.07 -3.32 11.42
C VAL A 34 -6.80 -2.30 10.56
N VAL A 35 -6.65 -1.01 10.89
CA VAL A 35 -7.17 0.10 10.10
C VAL A 35 -6.01 0.99 9.67
N PHE A 36 -5.90 1.21 8.35
CA PHE A 36 -4.92 2.12 7.79
C PHE A 36 -5.58 3.47 7.48
N PHE A 37 -4.97 4.55 7.95
CA PHE A 37 -5.28 5.89 7.49
C PHE A 37 -4.21 6.33 6.49
N SER A 38 -4.60 6.47 5.23
CA SER A 38 -3.68 6.86 4.15
C SER A 38 -3.97 8.29 3.69
N VAL A 39 -2.91 9.08 3.52
CA VAL A 39 -2.97 10.45 2.99
C VAL A 39 -2.03 10.54 1.80
N ASP A 40 -2.57 10.87 0.62
CA ASP A 40 -1.78 11.12 -0.58
C ASP A 40 -2.02 12.57 -1.05
N THR A 41 -0.94 13.35 -1.17
CA THR A 41 -1.00 14.75 -1.59
C THR A 41 0.15 15.10 -2.55
N PRO A 42 -0.10 15.86 -3.63
CA PRO A 42 -1.41 16.26 -4.15
C PRO A 42 -2.22 15.05 -4.64
N TRP A 43 -3.54 15.23 -4.86
CA TRP A 43 -4.39 14.15 -5.36
C TRP A 43 -3.82 13.56 -6.67
N ARG A 44 -3.69 12.23 -6.73
CA ARG A 44 -3.19 11.50 -7.89
C ARG A 44 -4.35 10.89 -8.67
N ASN A 45 -4.19 10.73 -9.98
CA ASN A 45 -5.16 10.00 -10.77
C ASN A 45 -5.14 8.53 -10.30
N PRO A 46 -6.28 7.85 -10.13
CA PRO A 46 -6.30 6.42 -9.82
C PRO A 46 -5.40 5.56 -10.73
N THR A 47 -5.25 5.94 -12.01
CA THR A 47 -4.37 5.26 -12.97
C THR A 47 -2.87 5.47 -12.71
N ASP A 48 -2.47 6.35 -11.78
CA ASP A 48 -1.07 6.54 -11.38
C ASP A 48 -0.55 5.41 -10.47
N ILE A 49 -1.44 4.51 -10.04
CA ILE A 49 -1.07 3.30 -9.32
C ILE A 49 -0.55 2.29 -10.33
N ILE A 50 0.59 1.67 -10.05
CA ILE A 50 1.16 0.62 -10.91
C ILE A 50 1.46 -0.57 -10.02
N PHE A 51 0.81 -1.70 -10.30
CA PHE A 51 1.16 -2.96 -9.69
C PHE A 51 2.38 -3.53 -10.40
N VAL A 52 3.43 -3.81 -9.63
CA VAL A 52 4.66 -4.40 -10.18
C VAL A 52 4.42 -5.83 -10.62
N ASN A 53 3.66 -6.59 -9.83
CA ASN A 53 3.15 -7.89 -10.21
C ASN A 53 1.67 -7.73 -10.65
N PRO A 54 1.33 -7.96 -11.93
CA PRO A 54 -0.03 -7.77 -12.42
C PRO A 54 -1.04 -8.73 -11.79
N GLU A 55 -0.60 -9.85 -11.20
CA GLU A 55 -1.46 -10.80 -10.49
C GLU A 55 -1.97 -10.24 -9.14
N ASP A 56 -1.30 -9.22 -8.58
CA ASP A 56 -1.70 -8.63 -7.29
C ASP A 56 -2.85 -7.62 -7.44
N GLY A 57 -3.14 -7.18 -8.67
CA GLY A 57 -4.27 -6.31 -8.97
C GLY A 57 -4.03 -5.33 -10.11
N THR A 58 -5.04 -4.51 -10.38
CA THR A 58 -4.98 -3.40 -11.33
C THR A 58 -5.43 -2.10 -10.67
N PRO A 59 -5.09 -0.93 -11.25
CA PRO A 59 -5.54 0.36 -10.72
C PRO A 59 -7.07 0.44 -10.57
N GLU A 60 -7.79 -0.18 -11.51
CA GLU A 60 -9.25 -0.22 -11.54
C GLU A 60 -9.85 -1.10 -10.44
N SER A 61 -9.10 -2.12 -9.97
CA SER A 61 -9.57 -3.04 -8.92
C SER A 61 -9.16 -2.62 -7.50
N PHE A 62 -8.13 -1.77 -7.36
CA PHE A 62 -7.46 -1.53 -6.07
C PHE A 62 -8.27 -0.71 -5.06
N ILE A 63 -8.99 0.32 -5.51
CA ILE A 63 -9.89 1.11 -4.65
C ILE A 63 -11.29 1.07 -5.26
N ARG A 64 -12.01 -0.02 -4.96
CA ARG A 64 -13.43 -0.12 -5.27
C ARG A 64 -14.22 0.45 -4.09
N GLY A 65 -14.70 1.69 -4.21
CA GLY A 65 -15.77 2.18 -3.33
C GLY A 65 -16.99 1.28 -3.50
N LYS A 66 -17.69 0.92 -2.41
CA LYS A 66 -18.93 0.14 -2.49
C LYS A 66 -19.87 0.78 -3.51
N SER A 67 -20.25 0.01 -4.53
CA SER A 67 -21.43 0.26 -5.38
C SER A 67 -22.70 0.21 -4.54
#